data_AF-A0A351R9L6-F1
#
_entry.id   AF-A0A351R9L6-F1
#
_cell.length_a   1.000
_cell.length_b   1.000
_cell.length_c   1.000
_cell.angle_alpha   90.00
_cell.angle_beta   90.00
_cell.angle_gamma   90.00
#
_symmetry.space_group_name_H-M   'P 1'
#
loop_
_entity.id
_entity.type
_entity.pdbx_description
1 polymer ?
#
loop_
_entity_poly.entity_id
_entity_poly.type
_entity_poly.pdbx_seq_one_letter_code
_entity_poly.pdbx_strand_id
1 'polypeptide(L)'
;MNKIIRNMIGSAALVASFSANATVDSYGDLLSGTFQPASTFASMSYTNIGNVYSFTLSAFDLDAIFSDGSFIGAIAVDATSQPTISNVVGDTVVSVTNGGGPTGIFDFRFDLTGPQQNRLTANESVSWDATFTQEVTLSADSFALHVQGLTREQGNSGWYTATPVPEPEAYAMMLVGLGMLGFTAKRKSNH
;
A
#
# COMPACT_ATOMS: atom_id res chain seq x y z
N MET A 1 -54.58 38.44 4.03
CA MET A 1 -53.34 38.98 4.64
C MET A 1 -52.56 37.81 5.21
N ASN A 2 -51.34 37.65 4.73
CA ASN A 2 -50.43 36.50 4.81
C ASN A 2 -50.13 35.94 6.21
N LYS A 3 -49.89 34.61 6.26
CA LYS A 3 -48.82 33.88 7.00
C LYS A 3 -49.08 32.37 6.85
N ILE A 4 -48.68 31.71 5.74
CA ILE A 4 -47.39 31.00 5.57
C ILE A 4 -46.54 30.96 6.85
N ILE A 5 -46.26 29.76 7.38
CA ILE A 5 -44.93 29.31 7.88
C ILE A 5 -45.02 27.82 8.29
N ARG A 6 -44.39 26.99 7.46
CA ARG A 6 -43.46 25.89 7.77
C ARG A 6 -43.88 24.83 8.79
N ASN A 7 -44.07 23.61 8.30
CA ASN A 7 -43.58 22.38 8.94
C ASN A 7 -43.11 21.41 7.85
N MET A 8 -41.87 21.58 7.37
CA MET A 8 -41.11 20.51 6.73
C MET A 8 -40.19 19.94 7.80
N ILE A 9 -40.54 18.76 8.32
CA ILE A 9 -39.60 17.96 9.11
C ILE A 9 -38.62 17.37 8.08
N GLY A 10 -37.42 17.95 8.03
CA GLY A 10 -36.31 17.45 7.24
C GLY A 10 -35.77 16.18 7.87
N SER A 11 -36.02 15.04 7.24
CA SER A 11 -35.26 13.82 7.50
C SER A 11 -33.83 14.04 7.02
N ALA A 12 -32.91 14.33 7.95
CA ALA A 12 -31.49 14.27 7.71
C ALA A 12 -31.07 12.79 7.60
N ALA A 13 -31.14 12.25 6.39
CA ALA A 13 -30.48 10.99 6.07
C ALA A 13 -28.98 11.25 6.07
N LEU A 14 -28.29 10.82 7.13
CA LEU A 14 -26.84 10.77 7.17
C LEU A 14 -26.40 9.66 6.20
N VAL A 15 -26.20 10.01 4.93
CA VAL A 15 -25.54 9.11 3.98
C VAL A 15 -24.07 9.12 4.33
N ALA A 16 -23.65 8.16 5.15
CA ALA A 16 -22.23 7.83 5.30
C ALA A 16 -21.80 7.20 3.97
N SER A 17 -21.25 8.01 3.07
CA SER A 17 -20.51 7.51 1.93
C SER A 17 -19.27 6.79 2.49
N PHE A 18 -19.26 5.46 2.42
CA PHE A 18 -18.06 4.68 2.70
C PHE A 18 -17.02 5.07 1.64
N SER A 19 -15.96 5.77 2.04
CA SER A 19 -14.74 5.84 1.25
C SER A 19 -14.23 4.40 1.08
N ALA A 20 -13.88 4.00 -0.13
CA ALA A 20 -13.05 2.81 -0.30
C ALA A 20 -11.71 3.14 0.36
N ASN A 21 -11.43 2.56 1.51
CA ASN A 21 -10.16 2.76 2.19
C ASN A 21 -9.07 1.99 1.45
N ALA A 22 -7.93 2.65 1.23
CA ALA A 22 -6.76 2.01 0.65
C ALA A 22 -6.03 1.23 1.74
N THR A 23 -5.75 -0.05 1.47
CA THR A 23 -4.78 -0.80 2.28
C THR A 23 -3.41 -0.20 2.03
N VAL A 24 -2.63 0.03 3.09
CA VAL A 24 -1.28 0.58 3.00
C VAL A 24 -0.32 -0.36 3.70
N ASP A 25 0.71 -0.78 2.96
CA ASP A 25 1.81 -1.56 3.48
C ASP A 25 3.11 -0.75 3.45
N SER A 26 4.00 -1.03 4.40
CA SER A 26 5.34 -0.46 4.46
C SER A 26 6.41 -1.54 4.29
N TYR A 27 7.55 -1.15 3.73
CA TYR A 27 8.70 -2.02 3.52
C TYR A 27 9.88 -1.54 4.34
N GLY A 28 10.46 -2.46 5.12
CA GLY A 28 11.57 -2.23 6.02
C GLY A 28 12.18 -3.52 6.55
N ASP A 29 11.42 -4.61 6.61
CA ASP A 29 11.92 -5.88 7.14
C ASP A 29 12.48 -6.79 6.03
N LEU A 30 13.69 -7.31 6.26
CA LEU A 30 14.39 -8.18 5.31
C LEU A 30 13.71 -9.54 5.24
N LEU A 31 13.26 -9.91 4.05
CA LEU A 31 12.74 -11.24 3.73
C LEU A 31 13.85 -12.17 3.22
N SER A 32 14.75 -11.66 2.38
CA SER A 32 15.89 -12.42 1.85
C SER A 32 17.00 -11.49 1.38
N GLY A 33 18.25 -11.83 1.68
CA GLY A 33 19.43 -11.00 1.39
C GLY A 33 20.31 -10.90 2.62
N THR A 34 21.12 -9.84 2.71
CA THR A 34 22.10 -9.69 3.80
C THR A 34 21.98 -8.39 4.58
N PHE A 35 21.23 -7.41 4.10
CA PHE A 35 21.15 -6.08 4.72
C PHE A 35 19.75 -5.77 5.24
N GLN A 36 19.65 -5.51 6.54
CA GLN A 36 18.43 -5.08 7.22
C GLN A 36 18.51 -3.55 7.40
N PRO A 37 17.64 -2.76 6.75
CA PRO A 37 17.62 -1.31 6.96
C PRO A 37 17.09 -0.97 8.35
N ALA A 38 17.49 0.20 8.86
CA ALA A 38 17.12 0.68 10.20
C ALA A 38 15.73 1.33 10.25
N SER A 39 15.14 1.62 9.08
CA SER A 39 13.83 2.26 8.93
C SER A 39 13.12 1.69 7.71
N THR A 40 11.83 2.03 7.58
CA THR A 40 11.12 1.83 6.33
C THR A 40 11.75 2.69 5.23
N PHE A 41 11.60 2.26 3.98
CA PHE A 41 12.15 2.93 2.80
C PHE A 41 11.19 2.93 1.59
N ALA A 42 10.06 2.23 1.69
CA ALA A 42 9.01 2.27 0.70
C ALA A 42 7.65 1.99 1.33
N SER A 43 6.59 2.43 0.64
CA SER A 43 5.21 2.11 0.98
C SER A 43 4.41 1.81 -0.27
N MET A 44 3.53 0.82 -0.18
CA MET A 44 2.58 0.51 -1.25
C MET A 44 1.16 0.65 -0.72
N SER A 45 0.36 1.46 -1.39
CA SER A 45 -1.07 1.55 -1.15
C SER A 45 -1.85 0.89 -2.27
N TYR A 46 -2.93 0.19 -1.96
CA TYR A 46 -3.81 -0.37 -2.96
C TYR A 46 -5.28 -0.40 -2.54
N THR A 47 -6.15 -0.25 -3.53
CA THR A 47 -7.61 -0.41 -3.42
C THR A 47 -8.08 -1.37 -4.49
N ASN A 48 -9.16 -2.10 -4.25
CA ASN A 48 -9.76 -2.95 -5.27
C ASN A 48 -11.24 -2.62 -5.50
N ILE A 49 -11.68 -2.77 -6.75
CA ILE A 49 -13.08 -2.79 -7.15
C ILE A 49 -13.28 -4.02 -8.01
N GLY A 50 -13.84 -5.09 -7.42
CA GLY A 50 -13.91 -6.40 -8.06
C GLY A 50 -12.52 -6.96 -8.36
N ASN A 51 -12.26 -7.28 -9.63
CA ASN A 51 -10.99 -7.84 -10.13
C ASN A 51 -9.94 -6.80 -10.54
N VAL A 52 -10.21 -5.50 -10.32
CA VAL A 52 -9.27 -4.42 -10.64
C VAL A 52 -8.68 -3.87 -9.35
N TYR A 53 -7.35 -3.86 -9.27
CA TYR A 53 -6.60 -3.23 -8.19
C TYR A 53 -5.90 -1.98 -8.71
N SER A 54 -6.06 -0.87 -8.00
CA SER A 54 -5.29 0.36 -8.22
C SER A 54 -4.19 0.43 -7.18
N PHE A 55 -2.94 0.43 -7.63
CA PHE A 55 -1.75 0.46 -6.78
C PHE A 55 -1.09 1.83 -6.83
N THR A 56 -0.37 2.18 -5.76
CA THR A 56 0.62 3.25 -5.75
C THR A 56 1.79 2.81 -4.88
N LEU A 57 2.99 2.72 -5.46
CA LEU A 57 4.24 2.47 -4.78
C LEU A 57 5.00 3.79 -4.66
N SER A 58 5.48 4.10 -3.47
CA SER A 58 6.34 5.26 -3.19
C SER A 58 7.63 4.79 -2.54
N ALA A 59 8.76 5.28 -3.05
CA ALA A 59 10.09 5.05 -2.51
C ALA A 59 10.56 6.29 -1.75
N PHE A 60 11.26 6.10 -0.63
CA PHE A 60 11.81 7.19 0.17
C PHE A 60 13.20 6.83 0.68
N ASP A 61 14.10 7.80 0.65
CA ASP A 61 15.44 7.73 1.22
C ASP A 61 16.27 6.49 0.80
N LEU A 62 16.03 5.89 -0.37
CA LEU A 62 16.76 4.69 -0.84
C LEU A 62 18.26 4.95 -0.95
N ASP A 63 18.64 6.14 -1.40
CA ASP A 63 20.01 6.62 -1.54
C ASP A 63 20.70 6.76 -0.17
N ALA A 64 19.98 7.28 0.82
CA ALA A 64 20.48 7.46 2.18
C ALA A 64 20.53 6.15 3.00
N ILE A 65 19.55 5.27 2.83
CA ILE A 65 19.41 4.02 3.61
C ILE A 65 20.31 2.91 3.06
N PHE A 66 20.44 2.82 1.74
CA PHE A 66 21.20 1.77 1.08
C PHE A 66 22.47 2.31 0.41
N SER A 67 22.32 2.99 -0.73
CA SER A 67 23.41 3.59 -1.50
C SER A 67 22.84 4.48 -2.62
N ASP A 68 23.61 5.46 -3.10
CA ASP A 68 23.23 6.35 -4.22
C ASP A 68 22.83 5.60 -5.52
N GLY A 69 23.25 4.34 -5.66
CA GLY A 69 22.91 3.50 -6.82
C GLY A 69 21.66 2.65 -6.64
N SER A 70 21.02 2.72 -5.48
CA SER A 70 19.93 1.83 -5.07
C SER A 70 18.59 2.22 -5.70
N PHE A 71 17.83 1.21 -6.07
CA PHE A 71 16.52 1.37 -6.72
C PHE A 71 15.64 0.17 -6.43
N ILE A 72 14.33 0.36 -6.54
CA ILE A 72 13.37 -0.73 -6.53
C ILE A 72 13.20 -1.22 -7.98
N GLY A 73 13.51 -2.49 -8.19
CA GLY A 73 13.44 -3.11 -9.52
C GLY A 73 12.20 -3.96 -9.75
N ALA A 74 11.62 -4.52 -8.69
CA ALA A 74 10.44 -5.37 -8.83
C ALA A 74 9.62 -5.47 -7.54
N ILE A 75 8.37 -5.88 -7.70
CA ILE A 75 7.50 -6.36 -6.63
C ILE A 75 7.10 -7.78 -6.99
N ALA A 76 7.46 -8.76 -6.18
CA ALA A 76 6.98 -10.13 -6.31
C ALA A 76 5.58 -10.24 -5.70
N VAL A 77 4.72 -10.99 -6.37
CA VAL A 77 3.31 -11.15 -6.02
C VAL A 77 2.94 -12.63 -5.98
N ASP A 78 2.38 -13.07 -4.86
CA ASP A 78 1.73 -14.38 -4.68
C ASP A 78 0.23 -14.20 -4.92
N ALA A 79 -0.24 -14.71 -6.06
CA ALA A 79 -1.63 -14.63 -6.46
C ALA A 79 -1.94 -15.63 -7.59
N THR A 80 -3.14 -16.20 -7.52
CA THR A 80 -3.60 -17.29 -8.40
C THR A 80 -3.71 -16.94 -9.89
N SER A 81 -3.55 -15.67 -10.29
CA SER A 81 -3.59 -15.24 -11.68
C SER A 81 -2.77 -13.97 -11.92
N GLN A 82 -2.25 -13.83 -13.14
CA GLN A 82 -1.53 -12.62 -13.56
C GLN A 82 -2.49 -11.54 -14.06
N PRO A 83 -2.26 -10.27 -13.69
CA PRO A 83 -3.07 -9.16 -14.16
C PRO A 83 -2.57 -8.62 -15.50
N THR A 84 -3.45 -7.88 -16.18
CA THR A 84 -3.07 -6.94 -17.24
C THR A 84 -2.85 -5.56 -16.63
N ILE A 85 -1.73 -4.91 -16.98
CA ILE A 85 -1.37 -3.58 -16.47
C ILE A 85 -1.93 -2.49 -17.38
N SER A 86 -2.47 -1.43 -16.77
CA SER A 86 -2.95 -0.24 -17.46
C SER A 86 -2.78 1.01 -16.58
N ASN A 87 -3.03 2.19 -17.14
CA ASN A 87 -3.05 3.47 -16.43
C ASN A 87 -1.78 3.74 -15.59
N VAL A 88 -0.62 3.36 -16.11
CA VAL A 88 0.66 3.62 -15.45
C VAL A 88 0.94 5.12 -15.45
N VAL A 89 1.15 5.70 -14.27
CA VAL A 89 1.48 7.11 -14.06
C VAL A 89 2.60 7.19 -13.02
N GLY A 90 3.63 8.00 -13.27
CA GLY A 90 4.73 8.22 -12.33
C GLY A 90 6.08 8.08 -12.99
N ASP A 91 7.08 7.75 -12.17
CA ASP A 91 8.50 7.91 -12.51
C ASP A 91 9.12 6.64 -13.14
N THR A 92 8.40 5.51 -13.13
CA THR A 92 8.86 4.25 -13.72
C THR A 92 7.77 3.59 -14.56
N VAL A 93 8.18 2.58 -15.33
CA VAL A 93 7.26 1.70 -16.04
C VAL A 93 6.78 0.58 -15.11
N VAL A 94 5.64 -0.02 -15.44
CA VAL A 94 5.16 -1.22 -14.76
C VAL A 94 4.80 -2.26 -15.83
N SER A 95 5.37 -3.44 -15.73
CA SER A 95 5.04 -4.59 -16.57
C SER A 95 4.95 -5.86 -15.73
N VAL A 96 4.33 -6.92 -16.27
CA VAL A 96 4.22 -8.20 -15.57
C VAL A 96 5.18 -9.20 -16.18
N THR A 97 6.00 -9.82 -15.33
CA THR A 97 6.92 -10.90 -15.70
C THR A 97 6.57 -12.15 -14.91
N ASN A 98 6.62 -13.30 -15.58
CA ASN A 98 6.29 -14.59 -14.98
C ASN A 98 7.32 -15.01 -13.91
N GLY A 99 6.81 -15.46 -12.76
CA GLY A 99 7.58 -15.96 -11.63
C GLY A 99 8.55 -14.96 -11.00
N GLY A 100 9.10 -15.40 -9.88
CA GLY A 100 10.25 -14.81 -9.20
C GLY A 100 9.88 -13.98 -7.98
N GLY A 101 10.90 -13.71 -7.17
CA GLY A 101 10.74 -13.42 -5.75
C GLY A 101 11.63 -14.37 -4.94
N PRO A 102 11.83 -14.12 -3.65
CA PRO A 102 12.57 -15.04 -2.80
C PRO A 102 11.74 -16.32 -2.56
N THR A 103 12.37 -17.38 -2.07
CA THR A 103 11.76 -18.64 -1.59
C THR A 103 10.90 -19.47 -2.57
N GLY A 104 10.60 -18.97 -3.78
CA GLY A 104 9.88 -19.71 -4.83
C GLY A 104 8.37 -19.79 -4.65
N ILE A 105 7.79 -18.97 -3.77
CA ILE A 105 6.35 -18.94 -3.47
C ILE A 105 5.56 -17.90 -4.29
N PHE A 106 6.26 -16.98 -4.97
CA PHE A 106 5.64 -15.89 -5.72
C PHE A 106 5.39 -16.28 -7.18
N ASP A 107 4.17 -16.03 -7.66
CA ASP A 107 3.69 -16.43 -8.98
C ASP A 107 4.16 -15.51 -10.11
N PHE A 108 4.31 -14.21 -9.82
CA PHE A 108 4.75 -13.22 -10.80
C PHE A 108 5.42 -12.01 -10.17
N ARG A 109 5.94 -11.12 -11.01
CA ARG A 109 6.49 -9.83 -10.59
C ARG A 109 5.89 -8.67 -11.38
N PHE A 110 5.59 -7.59 -10.67
CA PHE A 110 5.60 -6.26 -11.28
C PHE A 110 7.06 -5.85 -11.49
N ASP A 111 7.49 -5.77 -12.75
CA ASP A 111 8.82 -5.33 -13.15
C ASP A 111 8.80 -3.82 -13.37
N LEU A 112 9.70 -3.13 -12.64
CA LEU A 112 9.85 -1.68 -12.61
C LEU A 112 11.17 -1.22 -13.24
N THR A 113 11.85 -2.06 -14.03
CA THR A 113 13.18 -1.71 -14.58
C THR A 113 13.14 -1.27 -16.03
N GLY A 114 12.16 -1.73 -16.80
CA GLY A 114 11.93 -1.34 -18.20
C GLY A 114 13.15 -1.43 -19.12
N PRO A 115 13.04 -0.93 -20.36
CA PRO A 115 14.21 -0.61 -21.16
C PRO A 115 14.88 0.68 -20.63
N GLN A 116 16.21 0.68 -20.54
CA GLN A 116 17.06 1.86 -20.29
C GLN A 116 16.86 2.60 -18.94
N GLN A 117 16.95 1.93 -17.80
CA GLN A 117 17.09 2.59 -16.48
C GLN A 117 15.86 3.39 -16.01
N ASN A 118 14.66 3.11 -16.53
CA ASN A 118 13.40 3.64 -15.98
C ASN A 118 13.05 2.90 -14.67
N ARG A 119 13.89 3.07 -13.65
CA ARG A 119 13.83 2.39 -12.35
C ARG A 119 13.33 3.34 -11.28
N LEU A 120 12.59 2.83 -10.30
CA LEU A 120 12.10 3.65 -9.20
C LEU A 120 13.22 3.89 -8.17
N THR A 121 13.70 5.12 -8.09
CA THR A 121 14.76 5.58 -7.19
C THR A 121 14.19 6.34 -5.99
N ALA A 122 15.06 6.92 -5.16
CA ALA A 122 14.64 7.59 -3.93
C ALA A 122 13.70 8.76 -4.20
N ASN A 123 12.64 8.88 -3.40
CA ASN A 123 11.66 9.97 -3.44
C ASN A 123 10.82 10.03 -4.73
N GLU A 124 10.71 8.90 -5.43
CA GLU A 124 9.87 8.72 -6.62
C GLU A 124 8.65 7.86 -6.30
N SER A 125 7.63 7.95 -7.17
CA SER A 125 6.42 7.15 -7.04
C SER A 125 5.88 6.67 -8.38
N VAL A 126 5.13 5.57 -8.34
CA VAL A 126 4.39 5.07 -9.50
C VAL A 126 3.07 4.48 -9.09
N SER A 127 2.04 4.77 -9.88
CA SER A 127 0.69 4.24 -9.75
C SER A 127 0.30 3.49 -11.01
N TRP A 128 -0.45 2.40 -10.86
CA TRP A 128 -0.95 1.61 -11.98
C TRP A 128 -2.21 0.84 -11.60
N ASP A 129 -2.99 0.47 -12.62
CA ASP A 129 -4.11 -0.46 -12.46
C ASP A 129 -3.71 -1.86 -12.93
N ALA A 130 -4.04 -2.85 -12.11
CA ALA A 130 -3.86 -4.27 -12.41
C ALA A 130 -5.25 -4.94 -12.50
N THR A 131 -5.62 -5.37 -13.72
CA THR A 131 -6.88 -6.07 -13.97
C THR A 131 -6.62 -7.57 -14.02
N PHE A 132 -7.10 -8.31 -13.02
CA PHE A 132 -6.99 -9.77 -12.96
C PHE A 132 -8.10 -10.43 -13.79
N THR A 133 -7.89 -11.67 -14.26
CA THR A 133 -8.92 -12.42 -15.00
C THR A 133 -10.11 -12.85 -14.13
N GLN A 134 -9.88 -12.97 -12.82
CA GLN A 134 -10.84 -13.30 -11.79
C GLN A 134 -10.55 -12.46 -10.55
N GLU A 135 -11.50 -12.37 -9.63
CA GLU A 135 -11.26 -11.70 -8.36
C GLU A 135 -10.17 -12.46 -7.57
N VAL A 136 -9.21 -11.70 -7.04
CA VAL A 136 -8.12 -12.19 -6.20
C VAL A 136 -8.14 -11.43 -4.89
N THR A 137 -7.67 -12.04 -3.81
CA THR A 137 -7.50 -11.39 -2.51
C THR A 137 -6.02 -11.14 -2.28
N LEU A 138 -5.63 -9.87 -2.15
CA LEU A 138 -4.25 -9.48 -1.89
C LEU A 138 -4.13 -8.90 -0.47
N SER A 139 -3.05 -9.26 0.20
CA SER A 139 -2.69 -8.78 1.53
C SER A 139 -1.19 -8.48 1.57
N ALA A 140 -0.67 -7.93 2.67
CA ALA A 140 0.76 -7.71 2.82
C ALA A 140 1.60 -8.98 2.56
N ASP A 141 1.12 -10.15 2.99
CA ASP A 141 1.79 -11.43 2.76
C ASP A 141 1.89 -11.82 1.27
N SER A 142 1.06 -11.21 0.42
CA SER A 142 1.09 -11.43 -1.03
C SER A 142 2.27 -10.73 -1.71
N PHE A 143 3.02 -9.87 -1.01
CA PHE A 143 4.01 -8.99 -1.64
C PHE A 143 5.41 -9.09 -1.05
N ALA A 144 6.42 -9.03 -1.92
CA ALA A 144 7.80 -8.78 -1.54
C ALA A 144 8.47 -7.79 -2.49
N LEU A 145 9.18 -6.80 -1.93
CA LEU A 145 9.81 -5.72 -2.69
C LEU A 145 11.28 -6.03 -2.96
N HIS A 146 11.73 -5.90 -4.21
CA HIS A 146 13.12 -6.11 -4.60
C HIS A 146 13.87 -4.78 -4.69
N VAL A 147 14.88 -4.61 -3.85
CA VAL A 147 15.82 -3.50 -3.94
C VAL A 147 17.12 -4.01 -4.54
N GLN A 148 17.64 -3.26 -5.51
CA GLN A 148 18.86 -3.57 -6.26
C GLN A 148 19.79 -2.37 -6.26
N GLY A 149 21.05 -2.58 -6.67
CA GLY A 149 22.04 -1.50 -6.69
C GLY A 149 22.66 -1.22 -5.31
N LEU A 150 22.48 -2.12 -4.35
CA LEU A 150 23.14 -2.04 -3.05
C LEU A 150 24.65 -2.27 -3.21
N THR A 151 25.42 -1.85 -2.20
CA THR A 151 26.86 -2.10 -2.14
C THR A 151 27.17 -3.60 -2.01
N ARG A 152 28.43 -3.97 -2.24
CA ARG A 152 28.89 -5.36 -2.09
C ARG A 152 28.74 -5.85 -0.65
N GLU A 153 29.00 -4.98 0.31
CA GLU A 153 28.90 -5.23 1.75
C GLU A 153 27.43 -5.46 2.17
N GLN A 154 26.49 -4.84 1.46
CA GLN A 154 25.05 -5.01 1.66
C GLN A 154 24.45 -6.18 0.87
N GLY A 155 25.24 -6.86 0.03
CA GLY A 155 24.81 -8.05 -0.73
C GLY A 155 24.35 -7.79 -2.17
N ASN A 156 24.55 -6.59 -2.73
CA ASN A 156 24.13 -6.14 -4.07
C ASN A 156 22.62 -6.02 -4.32
N SER A 157 21.79 -6.91 -3.74
CA SER A 157 20.33 -6.84 -3.79
C SER A 157 19.69 -7.46 -2.55
N GLY A 158 18.42 -7.14 -2.30
CA GLY A 158 17.64 -7.69 -1.19
C GLY A 158 16.15 -7.67 -1.46
N TRP A 159 15.43 -8.58 -0.81
CA TRP A 159 13.98 -8.68 -0.82
C TRP A 159 13.43 -8.33 0.55
N TYR A 160 12.37 -7.54 0.59
CA TYR A 160 11.77 -7.03 1.82
C TYR A 160 10.29 -7.36 1.87
N THR A 161 9.81 -7.74 3.04
CA THR A 161 8.40 -8.11 3.26
C THR A 161 7.56 -6.85 3.42
N ALA A 162 6.32 -6.92 2.93
CA ALA A 162 5.33 -5.87 3.18
C ALA A 162 4.77 -6.04 4.59
N THR A 163 4.61 -4.94 5.32
CA THR A 163 4.04 -4.93 6.66
C THR A 163 2.81 -4.02 6.68
N PRO A 164 1.64 -4.50 7.12
CA PRO A 164 0.43 -3.68 7.14
C PRO A 164 0.61 -2.46 8.05
N VAL A 165 0.30 -1.28 7.55
CA VAL A 165 0.25 -0.05 8.33
C VAL A 165 -1.19 0.13 8.83
N PRO A 166 -1.44 0.22 10.15
CA PRO A 166 -2.79 0.41 10.66
C PRO A 166 -3.40 1.73 10.17
N GLU A 167 -4.62 1.65 9.64
CA GLU A 167 -5.36 2.81 9.12
C GLU A 167 -5.57 3.89 10.23
N PRO A 168 -5.45 5.20 9.91
CA PRO A 168 -5.79 6.30 10.82
C PRO A 168 -7.17 6.17 11.47
N GLU A 169 -8.13 5.62 10.72
CA GLU A 169 -9.51 5.38 11.12
C GLU A 169 -9.61 4.34 12.24
N ALA A 170 -8.74 3.33 12.26
CA ALA A 170 -8.69 2.36 13.35
C ALA A 170 -8.34 3.05 14.68
N TYR A 171 -7.41 4.01 14.63
CA TYR A 171 -7.07 4.84 15.80
C TYR A 171 -8.19 5.81 16.16
N ALA A 172 -8.84 6.43 15.17
CA ALA A 172 -9.98 7.31 15.41
C ALA A 172 -11.15 6.54 16.05
N MET A 173 -11.47 5.34 15.56
CA MET A 173 -12.52 4.48 16.11
C MET A 173 -12.17 3.95 17.50
N MET A 174 -10.90 3.62 17.76
CA MET A 174 -10.42 3.29 19.09
C MET A 174 -10.60 4.48 20.04
N LEU A 175 -10.22 5.69 19.62
CA LEU A 175 -10.39 6.92 20.41
C LEU A 175 -11.85 7.25 20.66
N VAL A 176 -12.72 7.09 19.66
CA VAL A 176 -14.17 7.25 19.82
C VAL A 176 -14.71 6.23 20.82
N GLY A 177 -14.32 4.96 20.71
CA GLY A 177 -14.70 3.90 21.65
C GLY A 177 -14.28 4.22 23.09
N LEU A 178 -13.02 4.65 23.29
CA LEU A 178 -12.51 5.08 24.58
C LEU A 178 -13.22 6.34 25.10
N GLY A 179 -13.53 7.29 24.23
CA GLY A 179 -14.29 8.49 24.57
C GLY A 179 -15.70 8.17 25.07
N MET A 180 -16.40 7.24 24.42
CA MET A 180 -17.74 6.80 24.84
C MET A 180 -17.71 6.07 26.19
N LEU A 181 -16.71 5.20 26.42
CA LEU A 181 -16.53 4.52 27.71
C LEU A 181 -16.21 5.51 28.84
N GLY A 182 -15.34 6.49 28.59
CA GLY A 182 -15.02 7.54 29.56
C GLY A 182 -16.24 8.42 29.90
N PHE A 183 -17.04 8.79 28.90
CA PHE A 183 -18.24 9.59 29.10
C PHE A 183 -19.33 8.85 29.90
N THR A 184 -19.54 7.56 29.62
CA THR A 184 -20.51 6.73 30.35
C THR A 184 -20.08 6.48 31.79
N ALA A 185 -18.79 6.24 32.05
CA ALA A 185 -18.24 6.11 33.39
C ALA A 185 -18.42 7.41 34.23
N LYS A 186 -18.18 8.58 33.62
CA LYS A 186 -18.39 9.88 34.29
C LYS A 186 -19.85 10.12 34.69
N ARG A 187 -20.83 9.69 33.87
CA ARG A 187 -22.25 9.82 34.22
C ARG A 187 -22.66 8.95 35.42
N LYS A 188 -21.98 7.81 35.62
CA LYS A 188 -22.27 6.86 36.71
C LYS A 188 -21.70 7.31 38.06
N SER A 189 -20.63 8.11 38.06
CA SER A 189 -20.02 8.67 39.28
C SER A 189 -20.74 9.91 39.82
N ASN A 190 -21.63 10.53 39.04
CA ASN A 190 -22.41 11.71 39.43
C ASN A 190 -23.86 11.36 39.86
N HIS A 191 -24.11 10.10 40.19
CA HIS A 191 -25.30 9.60 40.91
C HIS A 191 -24.83 8.81 42.13
#